data_AF-A0A842EYW0-F1
#
_entry.id   AF-A0A842EYW0-F1
#
_cell.length_a   1.000
_cell.length_b   1.000
_cell.length_c   1.000
_cell.angle_alpha   90.00
_cell.angle_beta   90.00
_cell.angle_gamma   90.00
#
_symmetry.space_group_name_H-M   'P 1'
#
loop_
_entity.id
_entity.type
_entity.pdbx_description
1 polymer ?
#
loop_
_entity_poly.entity_id
_entity_poly.type
_entity_poly.pdbx_seq_one_letter_code
_entity_poly.pdbx_strand_id
1 'polypeptide(L)' 'MRTKLIKLRGTATRQEISKELGITPQMLGAIERGGRNPSLKLAQKIAIYYNVPIEDIFFDNLET' A
#
# COMPACT_ATOMS: atom_id res chain seq x y z
N MET A 1 -5.88 -9.72 1.45
CA MET A 1 -4.85 -9.23 0.51
C MET A 1 -5.35 -7.91 -0.08
N ARG A 2 -4.54 -6.85 -0.03
CA ARG A 2 -4.91 -5.50 -0.49
C ARG A 2 -4.79 -5.41 -2.01
N THR A 3 -5.82 -5.89 -2.70
CA THR A 3 -5.84 -5.99 -4.16
C THR A 3 -5.69 -4.62 -4.84
N LYS A 4 -6.23 -3.55 -4.25
CA LYS A 4 -6.06 -2.18 -4.73
C LYS A 4 -4.58 -1.79 -4.81
N LEU A 5 -3.79 -2.01 -3.76
CA LEU A 5 -2.36 -1.69 -3.76
C LEU A 5 -1.58 -2.43 -4.84
N ILE A 6 -1.93 -3.70 -5.06
CA ILE A 6 -1.28 -4.53 -6.07
C ILE A 6 -1.63 -4.03 -7.48
N LYS A 7 -2.88 -3.64 -7.70
CA LYS A 7 -3.33 -3.02 -8.96
C LYS A 7 -2.62 -1.67 -9.20
N LEU A 8 -2.51 -0.84 -8.16
CA LEU A 8 -1.85 0.46 -8.22
C LEU A 8 -0.36 0.35 -8.55
N ARG A 9 0.33 -0.68 -8.03
CA ARG A 9 1.72 -0.96 -8.40
C ARG A 9 1.86 -1.39 -9.87
N GLY A 10 0.86 -2.04 -10.46
CA GLY A 10 0.89 -2.49 -11.85
C GLY A 10 2.08 -3.41 -12.13
N THR A 11 2.86 -3.07 -13.17
CA THR A 11 4.06 -3.82 -13.58
C THR A 11 5.31 -3.44 -12.78
N ALA A 12 5.27 -2.36 -12.00
CA ALA A 12 6.42 -1.95 -11.20
C ALA A 12 6.77 -3.02 -10.16
N THR A 13 8.06 -3.21 -9.94
CA THR A 13 8.57 -4.13 -8.94
C THR A 13 8.33 -3.57 -7.54
N ARG A 14 8.29 -4.47 -6.54
CA ARG A 14 8.24 -4.02 -5.14
C ARG A 14 9.48 -3.22 -4.75
N GLN A 15 10.63 -3.49 -5.38
CA GLN A 15 11.86 -2.75 -5.13
C GLN A 15 11.72 -1.28 -5.52
N GLU A 16 11.26 -1.00 -6.74
CA GLU A 16 11.06 0.37 -7.23
C GLU A 16 10.10 1.16 -6.33
N ILE A 17 8.92 0.61 -6.06
CA ILE A 17 7.93 1.30 -5.22
C ILE A 17 8.43 1.47 -3.78
N SER A 18 9.07 0.44 -3.21
CA SER A 18 9.58 0.51 -1.83
C SER A 18 10.64 1.60 -1.66
N LYS A 19 11.46 1.85 -2.69
CA LYS A 19 12.46 2.92 -2.71
C LYS A 19 11.79 4.29 -2.64
N GLU A 20 10.78 4.54 -3.47
CA GLU A 20 10.01 5.81 -3.45
C GLU A 20 9.28 6.02 -2.10
N LEU A 21 8.74 4.92 -1.55
CA LEU A 21 8.07 4.93 -0.26
C LEU A 21 9.04 5.00 0.94
N GLY A 22 10.34 4.80 0.74
CA GLY A 22 11.34 4.78 1.80
C GLY A 22 11.15 3.63 2.79
N ILE A 23 10.73 2.47 2.29
CA ILE A 23 10.52 1.24 3.07
C ILE A 23 11.24 0.07 2.39
N THR A 24 11.29 -1.09 3.05
CA THR A 24 11.86 -2.29 2.43
C THR A 24 10.85 -2.97 1.49
N PRO A 25 11.31 -3.68 0.43
CA PRO A 25 10.42 -4.45 -0.45
C PRO A 25 9.62 -5.52 0.31
N GLN A 26 10.21 -6.09 1.36
CA GLN A 26 9.56 -7.07 2.24
C GLN A 26 8.40 -6.42 3.01
N MET A 27 8.60 -5.19 3.51
CA MET A 27 7.54 -4.44 4.20
C MET A 27 6.40 -4.11 3.24
N LEU A 28 6.70 -3.65 2.03
CA LEU A 28 5.67 -3.43 0.99
C LEU A 28 4.90 -4.71 0.69
N GLY A 29 5.59 -5.85 0.51
CA GLY A 29 4.94 -7.14 0.28
C GLY A 29 4.07 -7.61 1.46
N ALA A 30 4.49 -7.36 2.71
CA ALA A 30 3.68 -7.65 3.89
C ALA A 30 2.41 -6.79 3.95
N ILE A 31 2.51 -5.50 3.58
CA ILE A 31 1.37 -4.59 3.49
C ILE A 31 0.39 -5.05 2.39
N GLU A 32 0.89 -5.36 1.20
CA GLU A 32 0.05 -5.84 0.09
C GLU A 32 -0.68 -7.15 0.43
N ARG A 33 -0.03 -8.08 1.13
CA ARG A 33 -0.68 -9.33 1.55
C ARG A 33 -1.68 -9.14 2.70
N GLY A 34 -1.57 -8.05 3.45
CA GLY A 34 -2.36 -7.82 4.67
C GLY A 34 -1.70 -8.37 5.94
N GLY A 35 -0.50 -8.95 5.84
CA GLY A 35 0.24 -9.46 7.01
C GLY A 35 0.84 -8.37 7.89
N ARG A 36 0.81 -7.11 7.44
CA ARG A 36 1.18 -5.94 8.24
C ARG A 36 0.30 -4.73 7.91
N ASN A 37 -0.07 -3.98 8.94
CA ASN A 37 -0.66 -2.65 8.77
C ASN A 37 0.46 -1.59 8.80
N PRO A 38 0.50 -0.68 7.81
CA PRO A 38 1.42 0.45 7.86
C PRO A 38 1.07 1.40 9.02
N SER A 39 2.01 2.23 9.44
CA SER A 39 1.69 3.38 10.30
C SER A 39 0.81 4.37 9.54
N LEU A 40 0.06 5.21 10.25
CA LEU A 40 -0.76 6.25 9.62
C LEU A 40 0.06 7.14 8.67
N LYS A 41 1.27 7.51 9.06
CA LYS A 41 2.20 8.30 8.22
C LYS A 41 2.56 7.57 6.93
N LEU A 42 2.84 6.27 6.99
CA LEU A 42 3.16 5.49 5.80
C LEU A 42 1.93 5.26 4.93
N ALA A 43 0.76 5.02 5.53
CA ALA A 43 -0.49 4.89 4.81
C ALA A 43 -0.84 6.18 4.03
N GLN A 44 -0.68 7.35 4.67
CA GLN A 44 -0.81 8.66 4.00
C GLN A 44 0.22 8.83 2.86
N LYS A 45 1.49 8.46 3.09
CA LYS A 45 2.52 8.53 2.04
C LYS A 45 2.16 7.67 0.83
N ILE A 46 1.64 6.47 1.06
CA ILE A 46 1.18 5.57 0.00
C ILE A 46 -0.01 6.16 -0.76
N ALA A 47 -1.00 6.70 -0.04
CA ALA A 47 -2.18 7.34 -0.63
C ALA A 47 -1.79 8.53 -1.53
N ILE A 48 -0.89 9.39 -1.05
CA ILE A 48 -0.36 10.53 -1.82
C ILE A 48 0.44 10.04 -3.04
N TYR A 49 1.31 9.05 -2.87
CA TYR A 49 2.14 8.50 -3.97
C TYR A 49 1.29 8.00 -5.14
N TYR A 50 0.18 7.32 -4.84
CA TYR A 50 -0.74 6.81 -5.86
C TYR A 50 -1.86 7.77 -6.22
N ASN A 51 -1.92 8.95 -5.61
CA ASN A 51 -2.98 9.94 -5.76
C ASN A 51 -4.39 9.34 -5.60
N VAL A 52 -4.60 8.56 -4.54
CA VAL A 52 -5.89 7.96 -4.21
C VAL A 52 -6.23 8.18 -2.73
N PRO A 53 -7.51 8.19 -2.35
CA PRO A 53 -7.91 8.26 -0.95
C PRO A 53 -7.29 7.12 -0.11
N ILE A 54 -6.99 7.40 1.16
CA ILE A 54 -6.44 6.39 2.08
C ILE A 54 -7.46 5.28 2.37
N GLU A 55 -8.75 5.65 2.42
CA GLU A 55 -9.91 4.76 2.54
C GLU A 55 -9.96 3.72 1.43
N ASP A 56 -9.80 4.15 0.18
CA ASP A 56 -9.74 3.29 -1.01
C ASP A 56 -8.68 2.18 -0.96
N ILE A 57 -7.65 2.34 -0.12
CA ILE A 57 -6.53 1.40 -0.01
C ILE A 57 -6.64 0.51 1.24
N PHE A 58 -7.02 1.11 2.37
CA PHE A 58 -6.88 0.48 3.69
C PHE A 58 -8.21 0.21 4.39
N PHE A 59 -9.30 0.78 3.89
CA PHE A 59 -10.64 0.64 4.44
C PHE A 59 -11.51 0.03 3.35
N ASP A 60 -11.35 -1.27 3.11
CA ASP A 60 -12.42 -2.04 2.50
C ASP A 60 -13.60 -1.95 3.46
N ASN A 61 -14.74 -1.51 2.95
CA ASN A 61 -15.95 -1.18 3.70
C ASN A 61 -16.18 -2.14 4.87
N LEU A 62 -16.57 -1.57 6.01
CA LEU A 62 -17.24 -2.30 7.09
C LEU A 62 -18.43 -3.05 6.46
N GLU A 63 -18.22 -4.30 6.03
CA GLU A 63 -19.33 -5.20 5.78
C GLU A 63 -20.02 -5.39 7.13
N THR A 64 -21.25 -4.90 7.18
CA THR A 64 -22.18 -5.06 8.30
C THR A 64 -22.61 -6.51 8.40
#